data_AF-A0A7C7C599-F1
#
_entry.id   AF-A0A7C7C599-F1
#
_cell.length_a   1.000
_cell.length_b   1.000
_cell.length_c   1.000
_cell.angle_alpha   90.00
_cell.angle_beta   90.00
_cell.angle_gamma   90.00
#
_symmetry.space_group_name_H-M   'P 1'
#
loop_
_entity.id
_entity.type
_entity.pdbx_description
1 polymer ?
#
loop_
_entity_poly.entity_id
_entity_poly.type
_entity_poly.pdbx_seq_one_letter_code
_entity_poly.pdbx_strand_id
1 'polypeptide(L)' 'MKITRTSMFSGVTRTLNLPVTQEQITAWETGTLIQNAMPQLDKNQREFVMTGVIQREWDNEFGHTGYNIGEDI' A
#
# COMPACT_ATOMS: atom_id res chain seq x y z
N MET A 1 9.41 10.76 7.81
CA MET A 1 8.79 11.80 6.94
C MET A 1 7.30 11.53 6.85
N LYS A 2 6.47 12.58 6.85
CA LYS A 2 5.01 12.44 6.68
C LYS A 2 4.69 12.30 5.19
N ILE A 3 4.18 11.13 4.79
CA ILE A 3 3.75 10.84 3.43
C ILE A 3 2.23 10.85 3.39
N THR A 4 1.65 11.72 2.55
CA THR A 4 0.21 11.79 2.32
C THR A 4 -0.14 11.16 0.97
N ARG A 5 -1.12 10.26 0.97
CA ARG A 5 -1.62 9.58 -0.21
C ARG A 5 -3.13 9.41 -0.14
N THR A 6 -3.76 9.39 -1.30
CA THR A 6 -5.18 9.04 -1.47
C THR A 6 -5.24 7.60 -1.92
N SER A 7 -5.97 6.76 -1.17
CA SER A 7 -6.15 5.35 -1.53
C SER A 7 -6.85 5.22 -2.87
N MET A 8 -6.26 4.45 -3.80
CA MET A 8 -6.89 4.18 -5.09
C MET A 8 -8.13 3.28 -4.99
N PHE A 9 -8.34 2.58 -3.87
CA PHE A 9 -9.53 1.75 -3.64
C PHE A 9 -10.68 2.56 -3.08
N SER A 10 -10.45 3.26 -1.97
CA SER A 10 -11.53 3.93 -1.23
C SER A 10 -11.65 5.43 -1.50
N GLY A 11 -10.66 6.06 -2.14
CA GLY A 11 -10.56 7.51 -2.26
C GLY A 11 -10.21 8.24 -0.95
N VAL A 12 -9.96 7.51 0.15
CA VAL A 12 -9.64 8.12 1.44
C VAL A 12 -8.20 8.61 1.48
N THR A 13 -8.01 9.89 1.83
CA THR A 13 -6.69 10.50 2.04
C THR A 13 -6.18 10.21 3.45
N ARG A 14 -4.93 9.72 3.53
CA ARG A 14 -4.26 9.44 4.81
C ARG A 14 -2.83 9.93 4.79
N THR A 15 -2.29 10.18 5.98
CA THR A 15 -0.89 10.54 6.19
C THR A 15 -0.24 9.53 7.12
N LEU A 16 0.83 8.87 6.66
CA LEU A 16 1.66 8.00 7.49
C LEU A 16 3.02 8.65 7.75
N ASN A 17 3.57 8.43 8.95
CA ASN A 17 4.96 8.79 9.24
C ASN A 17 5.84 7.58 8.93
N LEU A 18 6.63 7.65 7.87
CA LEU A 18 7.47 6.56 7.38
C LEU A 18 8.96 6.90 7.53
N PRO A 19 9.83 5.90 7.79
CA PRO A 19 11.28 6.09 7.93
C PRO A 19 11.96 6.24 6.56
N VAL A 20 11.54 7.22 5.77
CA VAL A 20 12.07 7.53 4.43
C VAL A 20 12.67 8.94 4.38
N THR A 21 13.61 9.14 3.46
CA THR A 21 14.17 10.47 3.14
C THR A 21 13.55 11.05 1.87
N GLN A 22 13.79 12.34 1.62
CA GLN A 22 13.31 13.00 0.40
C GLN A 22 13.99 12.43 -0.85
N GLU A 23 15.28 12.11 -0.77
CA GLU A 23 16.07 11.54 -1.86
C GLU A 23 15.51 10.17 -2.28
N GLN A 24 15.06 9.35 -1.33
CA GLN A 24 14.44 8.07 -1.62
C GLN A 24 13.10 8.23 -2.35
N ILE A 25 12.27 9.20 -1.95
CA ILE A 25 11.04 9.53 -2.67
C ILE A 25 11.36 9.99 -4.08
N THR A 26 12.29 10.93 -4.24
CA THR A 26 12.72 11.43 -5.55
C THR A 26 13.27 10.31 -6.44
N ALA A 27 14.07 9.40 -5.90
CA ALA A 27 14.60 8.25 -6.64
C ALA A 27 13.47 7.36 -7.19
N TRP A 28 12.45 7.09 -6.37
CA TRP A 28 11.28 6.33 -6.81
C TRP A 28 10.44 7.08 -7.85
N GLU A 29 10.16 8.37 -7.64
CA GLU A 29 9.42 9.22 -8.57
C GLU A 29 10.13 9.40 -9.92
N THR A 30 11.46 9.26 -9.94
CA THR A 30 12.30 9.30 -11.15
C THR A 30 12.52 7.92 -11.80
N GLY A 31 11.86 6.87 -11.31
CA GLY A 31 11.78 5.56 -11.96
C GLY A 31 12.57 4.44 -11.29
N THR A 32 13.21 4.69 -10.14
CA THR A 32 13.82 3.60 -9.36
C THR A 32 12.74 2.69 -8.79
N LEU A 33 12.93 1.37 -8.89
CA LEU A 33 12.00 0.41 -8.27
C LEU A 33 11.86 0.69 -6.76
N ILE A 34 10.64 0.66 -6.24
CA ILE A 34 10.33 1.04 -4.85
C ILE A 34 11.14 0.23 -3.82
N GLN A 35 11.41 -1.06 -4.09
CA GLN A 35 12.21 -1.91 -3.22
C GLN A 35 13.70 -1.55 -3.21
N ASN A 36 14.19 -0.89 -4.27
CA ASN A 36 15.56 -0.41 -4.37
C ASN A 36 15.68 1.00 -3.77
N ALA A 37 14.69 1.87 -4.00
CA ALA A 37 14.65 3.21 -3.44
C ALA A 37 14.42 3.20 -1.92
N MET A 38 13.55 2.30 -1.44
CA MET A 38 13.11 2.20 -0.05
C MET A 38 13.18 0.75 0.47
N PRO A 39 14.39 0.16 0.53
CA PRO A 39 14.57 -1.23 0.94
C PRO A 39 14.17 -1.48 2.40
N GLN A 40 14.23 -0.45 3.25
CA GLN A 40 13.87 -0.51 4.66
C GLN A 40 12.37 -0.62 4.92
N LEU A 41 11.53 -0.23 3.96
CA LEU A 41 10.08 -0.33 4.10
C LEU A 41 9.62 -1.78 3.92
N ASP A 42 8.64 -2.19 4.71
CA ASP A 42 7.95 -3.46 4.49
C ASP A 42 7.01 -3.40 3.27
N LYS A 43 6.43 -4.54 2.90
CA LYS A 43 5.51 -4.65 1.74
C LYS A 43 4.32 -3.68 1.86
N ASN A 44 3.72 -3.54 3.03
CA ASN A 44 2.52 -2.74 3.26
C ASN A 44 2.84 -1.24 3.25
N GLN A 45 4.00 -0.86 3.76
CA GLN A 45 4.50 0.50 3.71
C GLN A 45 4.84 0.92 2.27
N ARG A 46 5.47 0.04 1.49
CA ARG A 46 5.72 0.30 0.07
C ARG A 46 4.41 0.43 -0.70
N GLU A 47 3.45 -0.45 -0.44
CA GLU A 47 2.11 -0.37 -1.02
C GLU A 47 1.46 0.99 -0.75
N PHE A 48 1.47 1.43 0.51
CA PHE A 48 0.94 2.74 0.86
C PHE A 48 1.63 3.89 0.09
N VAL A 49 2.97 3.86 -0.05
CA VAL A 49 3.70 4.89 -0.80
C VAL A 49 3.28 4.91 -2.28
N MET A 50 3.07 3.74 -2.87
CA MET A 50 2.71 3.57 -4.28
C MET A 50 1.25 3.95 -4.58
N THR A 51 0.31 3.48 -3.77
CA THR A 51 -1.12 3.45 -4.13
C THR A 51 -2.03 4.13 -3.10
N GLY A 52 -1.49 4.49 -1.93
CA GLY A 52 -2.26 4.97 -0.78
C GLY A 52 -3.11 3.90 -0.09
N VAL A 53 -3.06 2.65 -0.56
CA VAL A 53 -3.85 1.53 -0.03
C VAL A 53 -3.18 0.99 1.23
N ILE A 54 -3.99 0.67 2.24
CA ILE A 54 -3.54 0.00 3.47
C ILE A 54 -4.02 -1.46 3.50
N GLN A 55 -3.37 -2.30 4.33
CA GLN A 55 -3.72 -3.73 4.46
C GLN A 55 -5.22 -3.98 4.68
N ARG A 56 -5.86 -3.21 5.56
CA ARG A 56 -7.30 -3.34 5.82
C ARG A 56 -8.17 -3.16 4.57
N GLU A 57 -7.75 -2.29 3.65
CA GLU A 57 -8.50 -2.09 2.41
C GLU A 57 -8.35 -3.30 1.48
N TRP A 58 -7.17 -3.92 1.41
CA TRP A 58 -7.00 -5.21 0.74
C TRP A 58 -7.89 -6.30 1.34
N ASP A 59 -7.94 -6.39 2.67
CA ASP A 59 -8.77 -7.39 3.36
C ASP A 59 -10.27 -7.15 3.11
N ASN A 60 -10.70 -5.89 3.00
CA ASN A 60 -12.09 -5.55 2.70
C ASN A 60 -12.46 -5.83 1.24
N GLU A 61 -11.61 -5.49 0.29
CA GLU A 61 -11.90 -5.66 -1.15
C GLU A 61 -11.73 -7.11 -1.62
N PHE A 62 -10.80 -7.87 -1.02
CA PHE A 62 -10.38 -9.20 -1.51
C PHE A 62 -10.33 -10.29 -0.42
N GLY A 63 -10.58 -9.98 0.85
CA GLY A 63 -10.51 -10.93 1.96
C GLY A 63 -11.71 -11.89 2.07
N HIS A 64 -12.62 -11.90 1.10
CA HIS A 64 -13.68 -12.90 1.03
C HIS A 64 -13.19 -14.16 0.32
N THR A 65 -12.56 -15.07 1.06
CA THR A 65 -12.43 -16.47 0.61
C THR A 65 -13.81 -17.12 0.72
N GLY A 66 -14.60 -16.99 -0.34
CA GLY A 66 -15.82 -17.75 -0.53
C GLY A 66 -15.49 -19.23 -0.78
N TYR A 67 -15.27 -19.99 0.29
CA TYR A 67 -15.57 -21.42 0.28
C TYR A 67 -17.08 -21.55 0.56
N ASN A 68 -17.90 -21.26 -0.45
CA ASN A 68 -19.25 -21.81 -0.50
C ASN A 68 -19.09 -23.27 -0.93
N ILE A 69 -18.87 -24.17 0.04
CA ILE A 69 -19.31 -25.54 -0.16
C ILE A 69 -20.82 -25.44 -0.33
N GLY A 70 -21.32 -25.74 -1.53
CA GLY A 70 -22.75 -25.85 -1.74
C GLY A 70 -23.31 -26.81 -0.72
N GLU A 71 -24.21 -26.32 0.13
CA GLU A 71 -25.25 -27.18 0.71
C GLU A 71 -26.26 -27.50 -0.41
N ASP A 72 -25.77 -28.19 -1.44
CA ASP A 72 -26.56 -29.05 -2.30
C ASP A 72 -26.36 -30.48 -1.75
N ILE A 73 -27.18 -30.83 -0.74
CA ILE A 73 -27.66 -32.21 -0.47
C ILE A 73 -29.06 -32.15 0.15
#